data_AF-A0A1Z3HHP4-F1
#
_entry.id   AF-A0A1Z3HHP4-F1
#
_cell.length_a   1.000
_cell.length_b   1.000
_cell.length_c   1.000
_cell.angle_alpha   90.00
_cell.angle_beta   90.00
_cell.angle_gamma   90.00
#
_symmetry.space_group_name_H-M   'P 1'
#
loop_
_entity.id
_entity.type
_entity.pdbx_description
1 polymer ?
#
loop_
_entity_poly.entity_id
_entity_poly.type
_entity_poly.pdbx_seq_one_letter_code
_entity_poly.pdbx_strand_id
1 'polypeptide(L)'
;MSAPPDPTNAAARRAKTPSDPDLQQRAKQIQSALNSQQLSPEAAADIAHLVEEIDPASQSRWLLSLFKAALQSDVLTAEELTELAQTINGNQAHQRIDTLVEQTQQILCQKTLGAEAQAELSRLLSLLPYLPQRPDLVAEFELAVAALTQVRADQSDAQHLKLGRNLRRHLAIHLKQDENPLGSLVRASGSPHNRLVAGLTWFLLIFTGIPALVSAGFFLSGVAEQRDRIEALVIEVQDQQDTIDRQSRQLASFTGALGAVDTQLASVPTTTTNPEPATNGGEVSPLPLQQLAATLADNVLASRRRLSTLTHSNGDLANLKANVQQLAADSTAAGQLPQTIINDLNQLETDLQQLYDNLGARSGTESNQLIANVLPAAVAELEQTVQRQHRSIGQARTLIDDALVAEADRSQDNQTEAPDTAQSSPPNETDGRAAADGDAANGDSEDFLETLLDSISGVNFPLILAVMATGALGSFVSVIVRANEFVSKESEAQLDLFLVGFFRPVVGMAFAFFLIAVLESGVFSGFLSLQPSQNNKKIYLYITIAFVAGFSERLVRDIMGHTESLVNSQRPR
;
A
#
# COMPACT_ATOMS: atom_id res chain seq x y z
N MET A 1 -68.92 53.81 28.22
CA MET A 1 -68.62 53.21 29.53
C MET A 1 -68.04 51.82 29.29
N SER A 2 -66.73 51.69 29.43
CA SER A 2 -65.98 50.45 29.73
C SER A 2 -64.56 50.91 30.07
N ALA A 3 -64.14 50.69 31.31
CA ALA A 3 -62.87 51.17 31.84
C ALA A 3 -61.69 50.33 31.30
N PRO A 4 -60.48 50.90 31.16
CA PRO A 4 -59.30 50.16 30.74
C PRO A 4 -58.77 49.27 31.90
N PRO A 5 -58.15 48.11 31.59
CA PRO A 5 -57.64 47.21 32.61
C PRO A 5 -56.32 47.69 33.22
N ASP A 6 -56.15 47.31 34.49
CA ASP A 6 -55.11 47.65 35.44
C ASP A 6 -53.74 47.01 35.08
N PRO A 7 -52.62 47.77 34.97
CA PRO A 7 -51.32 47.26 34.54
C PRO A 7 -50.49 46.55 35.63
N THR A 8 -51.06 46.25 36.80
CA THR A 8 -50.28 45.79 37.96
C THR A 8 -50.00 44.28 38.06
N ASN A 9 -50.33 43.46 37.05
CA ASN A 9 -50.20 41.98 37.15
C ASN A 9 -49.23 41.30 36.16
N ALA A 10 -48.37 42.05 35.47
CA ALA A 10 -47.43 41.49 34.47
C ALA A 10 -46.08 41.00 35.06
N ALA A 11 -45.80 41.23 36.34
CA ALA A 11 -44.51 40.89 36.97
C ALA A 11 -44.43 39.49 37.62
N ALA A 12 -45.53 38.71 37.62
CA ALA A 12 -45.60 37.43 38.33
C ALA A 12 -45.46 36.17 37.45
N ARG A 13 -44.93 36.28 36.23
CA ARG A 13 -44.60 35.12 35.37
C ARG A 13 -43.11 35.08 35.04
N ARG A 14 -42.29 34.87 36.08
CA ARG A 14 -40.92 34.37 35.89
C ARG A 14 -41.01 32.92 35.41
N ALA A 15 -40.43 32.68 34.23
CA ALA A 15 -40.27 31.36 33.66
C ALA A 15 -39.55 30.43 34.65
N LYS A 16 -40.20 29.32 34.98
CA LYS A 16 -39.60 28.20 35.70
C LYS A 16 -38.72 27.49 34.68
N THR A 17 -37.43 27.81 34.66
CA THR A 17 -36.43 27.11 33.84
C THR A 17 -36.52 25.61 34.14
N PRO A 18 -36.62 24.72 33.13
CA PRO A 18 -36.61 23.30 33.39
C PRO A 18 -35.24 22.95 33.96
N SER A 19 -35.22 22.61 35.25
CA SER A 19 -34.04 22.06 35.91
C SER A 19 -33.74 20.72 35.25
N ASP A 20 -32.66 20.69 34.47
CA ASP A 20 -32.14 19.48 33.83
C ASP A 20 -31.84 18.44 34.93
N PRO A 21 -32.58 17.32 34.99
CA PRO A 21 -32.42 16.32 36.04
C PRO A 21 -31.00 15.72 36.03
N ASP A 22 -30.31 15.72 34.89
CA ASP A 22 -28.96 15.17 34.76
C ASP A 22 -27.91 16.04 35.47
N LEU A 23 -28.09 17.38 35.45
CA LEU A 23 -27.24 18.30 36.20
C LEU A 23 -27.46 18.21 37.71
N GLN A 24 -28.70 18.01 38.17
CA GLN A 24 -28.97 17.76 39.59
C GLN A 24 -28.41 16.42 40.07
N GLN A 25 -28.42 15.40 39.19
CA GLN A 25 -27.89 14.08 39.50
C GLN A 25 -26.36 14.08 39.53
N ARG A 26 -25.70 14.80 38.60
CA ARG A 26 -24.24 15.02 38.61
C ARG A 26 -23.78 15.85 39.80
N ALA A 27 -24.52 16.90 40.18
CA ALA A 27 -24.23 17.67 41.40
C ALA A 27 -24.32 16.81 42.67
N LYS A 28 -25.32 15.92 42.77
CA LYS A 28 -25.44 14.96 43.88
C LYS A 28 -24.31 13.92 43.89
N GLN A 29 -23.89 13.43 42.72
CA GLN A 29 -22.75 12.51 42.61
C GLN A 29 -21.44 13.17 43.06
N ILE A 30 -21.20 14.41 42.66
CA ILE A 30 -20.01 15.19 43.07
C ILE A 30 -20.06 15.46 44.58
N GLN A 31 -21.22 15.81 45.13
CA GLN A 31 -21.38 16.00 46.58
C GLN A 31 -21.19 14.70 47.38
N SER A 32 -21.61 13.55 46.82
CA SER A 32 -21.34 12.24 47.42
C SER A 32 -19.85 11.85 47.35
N ALA A 33 -19.15 12.25 46.29
CA ALA A 33 -17.71 12.02 46.14
C ALA A 33 -16.90 12.90 47.10
N LEU A 34 -17.28 14.17 47.26
CA LEU A 34 -16.70 15.09 48.26
C LEU A 34 -16.91 14.60 49.69
N ASN A 35 -18.09 14.09 50.03
CA ASN A 35 -18.36 13.51 51.35
C ASN A 35 -17.64 12.18 51.61
N SER A 36 -17.22 11.47 50.55
CA SER A 36 -16.48 10.20 50.66
C SER A 36 -14.99 10.39 50.92
N GLN A 37 -14.46 11.59 50.66
CA GLN A 37 -13.10 11.95 51.05
C GLN A 37 -13.16 12.57 52.45
N GLN A 38 -12.36 12.02 53.38
CA GLN A 38 -12.22 12.52 54.75
C GLN A 38 -11.56 13.89 54.76
N LEU A 39 -12.33 14.92 54.39
CA LEU A 39 -11.98 16.32 54.58
C LEU A 39 -11.93 16.58 56.09
N SER A 40 -10.93 17.36 56.54
CA SER A 40 -10.90 17.79 57.93
C SER A 40 -12.18 18.59 58.22
N PRO A 41 -12.75 18.49 59.44
CA PRO A 41 -14.01 19.15 59.79
C PRO A 41 -13.95 20.68 59.63
N GLU A 42 -12.76 21.26 59.63
CA GLU A 42 -12.51 22.68 59.37
C GLU A 42 -12.70 23.02 57.87
N ALA A 43 -12.15 22.21 56.97
CA ALA A 43 -12.31 22.38 55.52
C ALA A 43 -13.76 22.12 55.06
N ALA A 44 -14.46 21.18 55.69
CA ALA A 44 -15.87 20.93 55.41
C ALA A 44 -16.78 22.09 55.86
N ALA A 45 -16.45 22.76 56.97
CA ALA A 45 -17.17 23.93 57.46
C ALA A 45 -16.94 25.17 56.57
N ASP A 46 -15.70 25.39 56.11
CA ASP A 46 -15.38 26.50 55.20
C ASP A 46 -16.04 26.33 53.82
N ILE A 47 -16.09 25.10 53.31
CA ILE A 47 -16.78 24.80 52.04
C ILE A 47 -18.29 24.98 52.18
N ALA A 48 -18.89 24.57 53.31
CA ALA A 48 -20.31 24.78 53.55
C ALA A 48 -20.67 26.27 53.65
N HIS A 49 -19.83 27.08 54.30
CA HIS A 49 -20.01 28.53 54.41
C HIS A 49 -19.84 29.24 53.05
N LEU A 50 -18.90 28.78 52.21
CA LEU A 50 -18.72 29.28 50.85
C LEU A 50 -19.89 28.92 49.92
N VAL A 51 -20.51 27.76 50.11
CA VAL A 51 -21.68 27.33 49.31
C VAL A 51 -22.93 28.15 49.65
N GLU A 52 -23.05 28.65 50.89
CA GLU A 52 -24.19 29.44 51.35
C GLU A 52 -24.14 30.92 50.88
N GLU A 53 -22.95 31.42 50.54
CA GLU A 53 -22.72 32.84 50.16
C GLU A 53 -22.74 33.14 48.64
N ILE A 54 -22.87 32.14 47.76
CA ILE A 54 -22.64 32.34 46.31
C ILE A 54 -23.93 32.64 45.52
N ASP A 55 -24.02 33.88 45.04
CA ASP A 55 -24.99 34.39 44.05
C ASP A 55 -24.68 33.83 42.63
N PRO A 56 -25.65 33.25 41.89
CA PRO A 56 -25.46 32.57 40.61
C PRO A 56 -24.91 33.42 39.43
N ALA A 57 -24.70 34.74 39.59
CA ALA A 57 -24.24 35.62 38.51
C ALA A 57 -22.69 35.70 38.33
N SER A 58 -21.87 35.05 39.16
CA SER A 58 -20.41 35.26 39.19
C SER A 58 -19.56 33.99 38.93
N GLN A 59 -19.88 33.23 37.88
CA GLN A 59 -19.26 31.91 37.62
C GLN A 59 -17.86 31.90 36.96
N SER A 60 -17.27 33.03 36.57
CA SER A 60 -15.98 33.02 35.84
C SER A 60 -14.74 32.81 36.74
N ARG A 61 -14.77 33.27 38.00
CA ARG A 61 -13.64 33.10 38.94
C ARG A 61 -13.60 31.72 39.58
N TRP A 62 -14.76 31.12 39.84
CA TRP A 62 -14.85 29.79 40.45
C TRP A 62 -14.38 28.70 39.48
N LEU A 63 -14.75 28.78 38.19
CA LEU A 63 -14.24 27.88 37.16
C LEU A 63 -12.72 27.97 37.03
N LEU A 64 -12.15 29.17 37.07
CA LEU A 64 -10.69 29.37 37.08
C LEU A 64 -10.01 28.77 38.32
N SER A 65 -10.61 28.87 39.51
CA SER A 65 -10.08 28.21 40.71
C SER A 65 -10.23 26.69 40.67
N LEU A 66 -11.30 26.17 40.06
CA LEU A 66 -11.53 24.73 39.92
C LEU A 66 -10.59 24.12 38.86
N PHE A 67 -10.34 24.86 37.79
CA PHE A 67 -9.36 24.51 36.76
C PHE A 67 -7.94 24.55 37.33
N LYS A 68 -7.61 25.55 38.17
CA LYS A 68 -6.31 25.65 38.85
C LYS A 68 -6.10 24.54 39.89
N ALA A 69 -7.16 24.08 40.54
CA ALA A 69 -7.14 22.91 41.43
C ALA A 69 -7.03 21.59 40.65
N ALA A 70 -7.69 21.47 39.49
CA ALA A 70 -7.55 20.32 38.61
C ALA A 70 -6.18 20.26 37.90
N LEU A 71 -5.59 21.40 37.56
CA LEU A 71 -4.23 21.54 37.02
C LEU A 71 -3.12 21.14 38.00
N GLN A 72 -3.42 21.02 39.30
CA GLN A 72 -2.49 20.45 40.29
C GLN A 72 -2.53 18.91 40.32
N SER A 73 -3.46 18.28 39.59
CA SER A 73 -3.46 16.84 39.38
C SER A 73 -2.86 16.51 38.01
N ASP A 74 -1.79 15.70 38.00
CA ASP A 74 -0.95 15.27 36.86
C ASP A 74 -1.68 14.44 35.76
N VAL A 75 -2.99 14.64 35.57
CA VAL A 75 -3.85 13.68 34.84
C VAL A 75 -4.18 14.10 33.40
N LEU A 76 -3.94 15.35 33.00
CA LEU A 76 -4.27 15.84 31.65
C LEU A 76 -3.02 16.11 30.81
N THR A 77 -2.98 15.53 29.62
CA THR A 77 -1.91 15.78 28.65
C THR A 77 -2.01 17.19 28.05
N ALA A 78 -0.89 17.75 27.60
CA ALA A 78 -0.85 19.08 26.98
C ALA A 78 -1.75 19.18 25.72
N GLU A 79 -2.00 18.05 25.05
CA GLU A 79 -2.85 17.94 23.88
C GLU A 79 -4.33 18.07 24.24
N GLU A 80 -4.81 17.35 25.26
CA GLU A 80 -6.17 17.46 25.78
C GLU A 80 -6.47 18.87 26.34
N LEU A 81 -5.49 19.50 26.99
CA LEU A 81 -5.61 20.89 27.44
C LEU A 81 -5.77 21.87 26.28
N THR A 82 -5.09 21.61 25.16
CA THR A 82 -5.19 22.44 23.95
C THR A 82 -6.54 22.23 23.27
N GLU A 83 -7.01 21.00 23.15
CA GLU A 83 -8.33 20.67 22.57
C GLU A 83 -9.48 21.25 23.41
N LEU A 84 -9.37 21.16 24.74
CA LEU A 84 -10.37 21.70 25.65
C LEU A 84 -10.37 23.24 25.67
N ALA A 85 -9.19 23.86 25.60
CA ALA A 85 -9.07 25.32 25.41
C ALA A 85 -9.65 25.77 24.06
N GLN A 86 -9.42 25.03 22.98
CA GLN A 86 -10.01 25.30 21.67
C GLN A 86 -11.53 25.18 21.69
N THR A 87 -12.07 24.15 22.35
CA THR A 87 -13.52 23.93 22.47
C THR A 87 -14.20 25.03 23.29
N ILE A 88 -13.59 25.43 24.42
CA ILE A 88 -14.09 26.53 25.25
C ILE A 88 -14.05 27.85 24.48
N ASN A 89 -12.94 28.15 23.80
CA ASN A 89 -12.80 29.36 22.99
C ASN A 89 -13.79 29.38 21.82
N GLY A 90 -14.06 28.23 21.20
CA GLY A 90 -15.06 28.08 20.14
C GLY A 90 -16.47 28.40 20.62
N ASN A 91 -16.89 27.84 21.75
CA ASN A 91 -18.21 28.11 22.33
C ASN A 91 -18.38 29.57 22.79
N GLN A 92 -17.33 30.16 23.38
CA GLN A 92 -17.34 31.57 23.75
C GLN A 92 -17.42 32.48 22.52
N ALA A 93 -16.73 32.15 21.43
CA ALA A 93 -16.78 32.91 20.20
C ALA A 93 -18.19 32.95 19.60
N HIS A 94 -18.90 31.81 19.56
CA HIS A 94 -20.29 31.77 19.08
C HIS A 94 -21.21 32.66 19.92
N GLN A 95 -21.14 32.55 21.25
CA GLN A 95 -21.93 33.40 22.16
C GLN A 95 -21.62 34.90 21.98
N ARG A 96 -20.34 35.26 21.78
CA ARG A 96 -19.93 36.64 21.51
C ARG A 96 -20.45 37.13 20.17
N ILE A 97 -20.40 36.29 19.13
CA ILE A 97 -20.96 36.62 17.81
C ILE A 97 -22.46 36.91 17.92
N ASP A 98 -23.21 36.04 18.59
CA ASP A 98 -24.66 36.22 18.79
C ASP A 98 -24.96 37.51 19.56
N THR A 99 -24.24 37.74 20.65
CA THR A 99 -24.37 38.97 21.47
C THR A 99 -24.06 40.22 20.63
N LEU A 100 -23.02 40.17 19.79
CA LEU A 100 -22.64 41.27 18.93
C LEU A 100 -23.68 41.54 17.84
N VAL A 101 -24.29 40.49 17.26
CA VAL A 101 -25.37 40.64 16.29
C VAL A 101 -26.56 41.33 16.94
N GLU A 102 -26.98 40.89 18.12
CA GLU A 102 -28.07 41.51 18.89
C GLU A 102 -27.77 42.97 19.23
N GLN A 103 -26.56 43.26 19.72
CA GLN A 103 -26.12 44.63 20.03
C GLN A 103 -26.12 45.52 18.78
N THR A 104 -25.65 45.01 17.65
CA THR A 104 -25.62 45.75 16.39
C THR A 104 -27.03 46.05 15.90
N GLN A 105 -27.95 45.09 16.00
CA GLN A 105 -29.37 45.31 15.69
C GLN A 105 -30.00 46.37 16.61
N GLN A 106 -29.74 46.30 17.91
CA GLN A 106 -30.27 47.26 18.88
C GLN A 106 -29.77 48.69 18.58
N ILE A 107 -28.48 48.85 18.26
CA ILE A 107 -27.89 50.14 17.89
C ILE A 107 -28.53 50.68 16.59
N LEU A 108 -28.72 49.81 15.59
CA LEU A 108 -29.37 50.19 14.32
C LEU A 108 -30.82 50.63 14.51
N CYS A 109 -31.54 50.05 15.47
CA CYS A 109 -32.91 50.46 15.81
C CYS A 109 -32.97 51.78 16.59
N GLN A 110 -31.97 52.08 17.42
CA GLN A 110 -31.98 53.24 18.32
C GLN A 110 -31.36 54.51 17.72
N LYS A 111 -30.37 54.37 16.83
CA LYS A 111 -29.55 55.48 16.35
C LYS A 111 -29.49 55.52 14.83
N THR A 112 -29.77 56.68 14.25
CA THR A 112 -29.55 56.92 12.81
C THR A 112 -28.05 57.11 12.55
N LEU A 113 -27.45 56.13 11.87
CA LEU A 113 -26.06 56.20 11.43
C LEU A 113 -25.96 56.99 10.11
N GLY A 114 -24.83 57.66 9.89
CA GLY A 114 -24.56 58.29 8.60
C GLY A 114 -24.51 57.25 7.47
N ALA A 115 -24.91 57.63 6.26
CA ALA A 115 -25.02 56.72 5.11
C ALA A 115 -23.71 55.96 4.81
N GLU A 116 -22.55 56.62 4.96
CA GLU A 116 -21.25 55.98 4.77
C GLU A 116 -20.93 54.92 5.84
N ALA A 117 -21.26 55.20 7.09
CA ALA A 117 -21.07 54.25 8.20
C ALA A 117 -21.99 53.04 8.04
N GLN A 118 -23.24 53.27 7.60
CA GLN A 118 -24.18 52.19 7.31
C GLN A 118 -23.69 51.29 6.17
N ALA A 119 -23.15 51.86 5.10
CA ALA A 119 -22.60 51.10 3.97
C ALA A 119 -21.37 50.26 4.38
N GLU A 120 -20.47 50.80 5.21
CA GLU A 120 -19.32 50.03 5.71
C GLU A 120 -19.72 48.97 6.73
N LEU A 121 -20.72 49.25 7.59
CA LEU A 121 -21.24 48.26 8.53
C LEU A 121 -21.92 47.10 7.78
N SER A 122 -22.66 47.36 6.71
CA SER A 122 -23.25 46.28 5.88
C SER A 122 -22.16 45.40 5.25
N ARG A 123 -21.08 46.00 4.76
CA ARG A 123 -19.92 45.27 4.22
C ARG A 123 -19.21 44.48 5.31
N LEU A 124 -19.08 45.01 6.51
CA LEU A 124 -18.49 44.30 7.64
C LEU A 124 -19.36 43.10 8.07
N LEU A 125 -20.68 43.29 8.20
CA LEU A 125 -21.63 42.23 8.54
C LEU A 125 -21.69 41.12 7.49
N SER A 126 -21.35 41.39 6.22
CA SER A 126 -21.22 40.34 5.20
C SER A 126 -20.09 39.34 5.49
N LEU A 127 -19.16 39.68 6.38
CA LEU A 127 -18.09 38.79 6.84
C LEU A 127 -18.50 37.91 8.04
N LEU A 128 -19.64 38.19 8.69
CA LEU A 128 -20.10 37.50 9.90
C LEU A 128 -20.19 35.95 9.74
N PRO A 129 -20.65 35.39 8.59
CA PRO A 129 -20.70 33.93 8.42
C PRO A 129 -19.35 33.22 8.49
N TYR A 130 -18.24 33.95 8.28
CA TYR A 130 -16.88 33.39 8.30
C TYR A 130 -16.22 33.50 9.68
N LEU A 131 -16.74 34.34 10.58
CA LEU A 131 -16.18 34.57 11.90
C LEU A 131 -16.12 33.33 12.81
N PRO A 132 -17.10 32.40 12.80
CA PRO A 132 -17.04 31.19 13.63
C PRO A 132 -15.82 30.32 13.37
N GLN A 133 -15.24 30.41 12.17
CA GLN A 133 -14.06 29.66 11.77
C GLN A 133 -12.76 30.24 12.39
N ARG A 134 -12.81 31.48 12.87
CA ARG A 134 -11.67 32.24 13.41
C ARG A 134 -12.06 33.00 14.68
N PRO A 135 -12.17 32.29 15.82
CA PRO A 135 -12.55 32.89 17.10
C PRO A 135 -11.56 33.98 17.56
N ASP A 136 -10.31 33.93 17.07
CA ASP A 136 -9.26 34.93 17.28
C ASP A 136 -9.61 36.31 16.69
N LEU A 137 -10.33 36.35 15.57
CA LEU A 137 -10.70 37.59 14.87
C LEU A 137 -11.97 38.24 15.41
N VAL A 138 -12.68 37.58 16.33
CA VAL A 138 -13.92 38.10 16.93
C VAL A 138 -13.66 39.48 17.52
N ALA A 139 -12.62 39.63 18.34
CA ALA A 139 -12.30 40.90 19.02
C ALA A 139 -12.04 42.06 18.04
N GLU A 140 -11.38 41.80 16.92
CA GLU A 140 -11.13 42.81 15.88
C GLU A 140 -12.43 43.18 15.14
N PHE A 141 -13.33 42.22 14.96
CA PHE A 141 -14.67 42.46 14.43
C PHE A 141 -15.50 43.32 15.39
N GLU A 142 -15.47 43.04 16.70
CA GLU A 142 -16.13 43.88 17.72
C GLU A 142 -15.58 45.31 17.68
N LEU A 143 -14.26 45.47 17.58
CA LEU A 143 -13.62 46.78 17.48
C LEU A 143 -14.05 47.54 16.22
N ALA A 144 -14.18 46.85 15.09
CA ALA A 144 -14.64 47.44 13.84
C ALA A 144 -16.09 47.92 13.92
N VAL A 145 -16.98 47.11 14.53
CA VAL A 145 -18.38 47.49 14.78
C VAL A 145 -18.46 48.67 15.75
N ALA A 146 -17.69 48.65 16.84
CA ALA A 146 -17.63 49.76 17.80
C ALA A 146 -17.15 51.06 17.14
N ALA A 147 -16.11 51.00 16.30
CA ALA A 147 -15.61 52.16 15.57
C ALA A 147 -16.65 52.74 14.60
N LEU A 148 -17.39 51.89 13.89
CA LEU A 148 -18.42 52.33 12.94
C LEU A 148 -19.69 52.86 13.62
N THR A 149 -20.06 52.34 14.79
CA THR A 149 -21.27 52.74 15.52
C THR A 149 -21.13 54.07 16.26
N GLN A 150 -19.89 54.48 16.58
CA GLN A 150 -19.62 55.77 17.22
C GLN A 150 -19.80 56.96 16.28
N VAL A 151 -19.65 56.78 14.96
CA VAL A 151 -19.81 57.84 13.95
C VAL A 151 -21.21 58.47 14.05
N ARG A 152 -21.27 59.76 14.43
CA ARG A 152 -22.52 60.54 14.49
C ARG A 152 -22.83 61.16 13.13
N ALA A 153 -24.12 61.31 12.81
CA ALA A 153 -24.55 61.89 11.53
C ALA A 153 -24.08 63.35 11.32
N ASP A 154 -23.95 64.13 12.40
CA ASP A 154 -23.62 65.57 12.33
C ASP A 154 -22.12 65.88 12.47
N GLN A 155 -21.27 64.91 12.80
CA GLN A 155 -19.82 65.11 12.94
C GLN A 155 -19.07 64.25 11.94
N SER A 156 -18.27 64.91 11.09
CA SER A 156 -17.37 64.25 10.14
C SER A 156 -16.19 63.62 10.87
N ASP A 157 -16.44 62.59 11.69
CA ASP A 157 -15.41 61.81 12.36
C ASP A 157 -14.76 60.84 11.37
N ALA A 158 -14.04 61.44 10.42
CA ALA A 158 -13.33 60.73 9.35
C ALA A 158 -12.33 59.69 9.89
N GLN A 159 -11.85 59.87 11.13
CA GLN A 159 -10.93 58.95 11.78
C GLN A 159 -11.58 57.60 12.12
N HIS A 160 -12.76 57.61 12.74
CA HIS A 160 -13.48 56.38 13.11
C HIS A 160 -13.92 55.59 11.88
N LEU A 161 -14.37 56.30 10.84
CA LEU A 161 -14.71 55.68 9.55
C LEU A 161 -13.48 55.07 8.87
N LYS A 162 -12.33 55.75 8.90
CA LYS A 162 -11.07 55.23 8.34
C LYS A 162 -10.59 54.00 9.11
N LEU A 163 -10.70 54.00 10.44
CA LEU A 163 -10.39 52.85 11.29
C LEU A 163 -11.29 51.65 10.95
N GLY A 164 -12.61 51.85 10.90
CA GLY A 164 -13.57 50.80 10.52
C GLY A 164 -13.29 50.22 9.13
N ARG A 165 -12.97 51.06 8.14
CA ARG A 165 -12.57 50.63 6.79
C ARG A 165 -11.28 49.80 6.79
N ASN A 166 -10.29 50.19 7.60
CA ASN A 166 -9.02 49.46 7.69
C ASN A 166 -9.20 48.11 8.39
N LEU A 167 -9.93 48.05 9.51
CA LEU A 167 -10.22 46.80 10.22
C LEU A 167 -11.03 45.85 9.36
N ARG A 168 -12.06 46.35 8.66
CA ARG A 168 -12.83 45.53 7.70
C ARG A 168 -11.93 44.92 6.62
N ARG A 169 -10.99 45.69 6.06
CA ARG A 169 -10.05 45.18 5.06
C ARG A 169 -9.13 44.12 5.66
N HIS A 170 -8.63 44.35 6.86
CA HIS A 170 -7.76 43.40 7.57
C HIS A 170 -8.48 42.07 7.83
N LEU A 171 -9.69 42.15 8.40
CA LEU A 171 -10.58 40.99 8.61
C LEU A 171 -10.91 40.27 7.31
N ALA A 172 -11.22 41.00 6.23
CA ALA A 172 -11.51 40.40 4.94
C ALA A 172 -10.29 39.70 4.31
N ILE A 173 -9.07 40.13 4.63
CA ILE A 173 -7.84 39.47 4.19
C ILE A 173 -7.63 38.19 5.01
N HIS A 174 -7.70 38.27 6.34
CA HIS A 174 -7.47 37.13 7.22
C HIS A 174 -8.55 36.06 7.10
N LEU A 175 -9.83 36.43 7.03
CA LEU A 175 -10.93 35.48 6.81
C LEU A 175 -10.89 34.84 5.42
N LYS A 176 -10.21 35.44 4.43
CA LYS A 176 -10.01 34.85 3.10
C LYS A 176 -8.73 34.04 2.98
N GLN A 177 -7.76 34.21 3.87
CA GLN A 177 -6.45 33.56 3.77
C GLN A 177 -6.48 32.08 4.21
N ASP A 178 -7.53 31.63 4.91
CA ASP A 178 -7.56 30.31 5.54
C ASP A 178 -8.68 29.37 5.05
N GLU A 179 -9.22 29.57 3.84
CA GLU A 179 -9.75 28.38 3.16
C GLU A 179 -8.58 27.42 2.99
N ASN A 180 -8.61 26.27 3.70
CA ASN A 180 -7.61 25.21 3.60
C ASN A 180 -7.08 25.17 2.16
N PRO A 181 -5.77 25.40 1.93
CA PRO A 181 -5.25 25.60 0.58
C PRO A 181 -5.66 24.43 -0.32
N LEU A 182 -5.65 23.22 0.26
CA LEU A 182 -6.13 21.98 -0.36
C LEU A 182 -7.63 21.97 -0.66
N GLY A 183 -8.48 22.53 0.20
CA GLY A 183 -9.92 22.63 -0.04
C GLY A 183 -10.25 23.56 -1.22
N SER A 184 -9.51 24.67 -1.34
CA SER A 184 -9.64 25.59 -2.49
C SER A 184 -9.18 24.95 -3.80
N LEU A 185 -8.12 24.11 -3.73
CA LEU A 185 -7.64 23.28 -4.83
C LEU A 185 -8.68 22.25 -5.28
N VAL A 186 -9.33 21.55 -4.35
CA VAL A 186 -10.34 20.53 -4.69
C VAL A 186 -11.59 21.15 -5.29
N ARG A 187 -12.07 22.26 -4.73
CA ARG A 187 -13.29 22.95 -5.18
C ARG A 187 -13.10 23.82 -6.42
N ALA A 188 -11.85 24.00 -6.88
CA ALA A 188 -11.49 24.99 -7.91
C ALA A 188 -12.05 26.40 -7.61
N SER A 189 -12.22 26.73 -6.32
CA SER A 189 -12.70 28.03 -5.86
C SER A 189 -11.51 28.92 -5.47
N GLY A 190 -11.71 30.24 -5.55
CA GLY A 190 -10.70 31.21 -5.11
C GLY A 190 -9.98 31.93 -6.25
N SER A 191 -8.71 32.25 -6.03
CA SER A 191 -7.90 33.07 -6.93
C SER A 191 -7.73 32.40 -8.30
N PRO A 192 -7.55 33.17 -9.40
CA PRO A 192 -7.26 32.61 -10.73
C PRO A 192 -6.09 31.60 -10.71
N HIS A 193 -5.06 31.86 -9.90
CA HIS A 193 -3.94 30.94 -9.70
C HIS A 193 -4.42 29.61 -9.10
N ASN A 194 -5.24 29.65 -8.04
CA ASN A 194 -5.75 28.44 -7.40
C ASN A 194 -6.57 27.59 -8.37
N ARG A 195 -7.31 28.21 -9.30
CA ARG A 195 -8.10 27.49 -10.31
C ARG A 195 -7.23 26.78 -11.34
N LEU A 196 -6.18 27.46 -11.81
CA LEU A 196 -5.22 26.86 -12.72
C LEU A 196 -4.51 25.67 -12.05
N VAL A 197 -4.03 25.86 -10.82
CA VAL A 197 -3.37 24.79 -10.05
C VAL A 197 -4.37 23.68 -9.71
N ALA A 198 -5.64 23.99 -9.42
CA ALA A 198 -6.69 22.99 -9.21
C ALA A 198 -6.87 22.08 -10.43
N GLY A 199 -6.97 22.65 -11.64
CA GLY A 199 -7.08 21.88 -12.88
C GLY A 199 -5.86 20.98 -13.10
N LEU A 200 -4.68 21.51 -12.80
CA LEU A 200 -3.41 20.80 -12.89
C LEU A 200 -3.30 19.64 -11.87
N THR A 201 -3.76 19.86 -10.63
CA THR A 201 -3.81 18.84 -9.57
C THR A 201 -4.82 17.75 -9.90
N TRP A 202 -6.01 18.11 -10.40
CA TRP A 202 -7.00 17.14 -10.87
C TRP A 202 -6.48 16.29 -12.03
N PHE A 203 -5.73 16.91 -12.94
CA PHE A 203 -5.03 16.18 -14.00
C PHE A 203 -4.07 15.14 -13.43
N LEU A 204 -3.17 15.53 -12.51
CA LEU A 204 -2.24 14.60 -11.89
C LEU A 204 -2.96 13.48 -11.12
N LEU A 205 -4.04 13.81 -10.41
CA LEU A 205 -4.80 12.82 -9.67
C LEU A 205 -5.44 11.77 -10.59
N ILE A 206 -6.07 12.21 -11.68
CA ILE A 206 -6.78 11.31 -12.61
C ILE A 206 -5.80 10.50 -13.47
N PHE A 207 -4.76 11.13 -14.01
CA PHE A 207 -3.88 10.46 -14.99
C PHE A 207 -2.63 9.84 -14.37
N THR A 208 -2.25 10.23 -13.15
CA THR A 208 -1.08 9.65 -12.46
C THR A 208 -1.49 8.94 -11.18
N GLY A 209 -2.28 9.59 -10.32
CA GLY A 209 -2.69 9.05 -9.03
C GLY A 209 -3.54 7.78 -9.14
N ILE A 210 -4.64 7.83 -9.89
CA ILE A 210 -5.56 6.69 -10.05
C ILE A 210 -4.85 5.50 -10.73
N PRO A 211 -4.17 5.66 -11.87
CA PRO A 211 -3.45 4.54 -12.49
C PRO A 211 -2.36 3.95 -11.60
N ALA A 212 -1.64 4.78 -10.83
CA ALA A 212 -0.65 4.29 -9.87
C ALA A 212 -1.29 3.47 -8.75
N LEU A 213 -2.43 3.93 -8.19
CA LEU A 213 -3.18 3.18 -7.18
C LEU A 213 -3.74 1.86 -7.73
N VAL A 214 -4.28 1.87 -8.95
CA VAL A 214 -4.77 0.66 -9.63
C VAL A 214 -3.61 -0.31 -9.88
N SER A 215 -2.47 0.17 -10.37
CA SER A 215 -1.28 -0.66 -10.61
C SER A 215 -0.72 -1.24 -9.32
N ALA A 216 -0.69 -0.45 -8.24
CA ALA A 216 -0.31 -0.92 -6.91
C ALA A 216 -1.28 -1.99 -6.39
N GLY A 217 -2.59 -1.83 -6.63
CA GLY A 217 -3.60 -2.83 -6.32
C GLY A 217 -3.39 -4.15 -7.06
N PHE A 218 -3.11 -4.09 -8.37
CA PHE A 218 -2.78 -5.29 -9.17
C PHE A 218 -1.49 -5.95 -8.69
N PHE A 219 -0.46 -5.16 -8.35
CA PHE A 219 0.79 -5.69 -7.81
C PHE A 219 0.56 -6.42 -6.48
N LEU A 220 -0.17 -5.80 -5.54
CA LEU A 220 -0.50 -6.42 -4.26
C LEU A 220 -1.35 -7.69 -4.43
N SER A 221 -2.29 -7.70 -5.38
CA SER A 221 -3.06 -8.90 -5.72
C SER A 221 -2.19 -10.01 -6.32
N GLY A 222 -1.26 -9.66 -7.20
CA GLY A 222 -0.32 -10.63 -7.79
C GLY A 222 0.63 -11.22 -6.73
N VAL A 223 1.10 -10.40 -5.79
CA VAL A 223 1.90 -10.85 -4.65
C VAL A 223 1.09 -11.78 -3.74
N ALA A 224 -0.20 -11.49 -3.51
CA ALA A 224 -1.06 -12.39 -2.74
C ALA A 224 -1.25 -13.75 -3.44
N GLU A 225 -1.46 -13.76 -4.76
CA GLU A 225 -1.56 -15.01 -5.52
C GLU A 225 -0.24 -15.80 -5.52
N GLN A 226 0.89 -15.11 -5.65
CA GLN A 226 2.21 -15.74 -5.54
C GLN A 226 2.43 -16.34 -4.15
N ARG A 227 1.98 -15.65 -3.10
CA ARG A 227 2.05 -16.18 -1.72
C ARG A 227 1.24 -17.46 -1.57
N ASP A 228 0.02 -17.53 -2.09
CA ASP A 228 -0.81 -18.74 -2.02
C ASP A 228 -0.16 -19.92 -2.77
N ARG A 229 0.49 -19.65 -3.91
CA ARG A 229 1.26 -20.67 -4.65
C ARG A 229 2.49 -21.15 -3.87
N ILE A 230 3.20 -20.24 -3.19
CA ILE A 230 4.35 -20.59 -2.35
C ILE A 230 3.89 -21.41 -1.14
N GLU A 231 2.81 -21.03 -0.46
CA GLU A 231 2.26 -21.79 0.68
C GLU A 231 1.84 -23.20 0.24
N ALA A 232 1.22 -23.35 -0.93
CA ALA A 232 0.89 -24.66 -1.50
C ALA A 232 2.14 -25.52 -1.76
N LEU A 233 3.20 -24.93 -2.32
CA LEU A 233 4.47 -25.64 -2.55
C LEU A 233 5.15 -26.07 -1.25
N VAL A 234 5.10 -25.24 -0.21
CA VAL A 234 5.64 -25.59 1.11
C VAL A 234 4.92 -26.80 1.71
N ILE A 235 3.59 -26.87 1.58
CA ILE A 235 2.80 -28.01 2.04
C ILE A 235 3.17 -29.28 1.27
N GLU A 236 3.33 -29.20 -0.05
CA GLU A 236 3.71 -30.34 -0.90
C GLU A 236 5.11 -30.88 -0.53
N VAL A 237 6.09 -29.99 -0.35
CA VAL A 237 7.45 -30.37 0.08
C VAL A 237 7.42 -31.07 1.44
N GLN A 238 6.55 -30.62 2.35
CA GLN A 238 6.44 -31.20 3.67
C GLN A 238 5.79 -32.60 3.66
N ASP A 239 4.79 -32.83 2.81
CA ASP A 239 4.18 -34.15 2.64
C ASP A 239 5.17 -35.17 2.05
N GLN A 240 6.04 -34.72 1.14
CA GLN A 240 7.10 -35.56 0.60
C GLN A 240 8.16 -35.90 1.65
N GLN A 241 8.52 -34.95 2.50
CA GLN A 241 9.44 -35.21 3.61
C GLN A 241 8.87 -36.27 4.57
N ASP A 242 7.59 -36.16 4.91
CA ASP A 242 6.90 -37.15 5.74
C ASP A 242 6.89 -38.53 5.08
N THR A 243 6.74 -38.59 3.76
CA THR A 243 6.80 -39.83 2.99
C THR A 243 8.20 -40.45 3.04
N ILE A 244 9.25 -39.66 2.87
CA ILE A 244 10.65 -40.10 2.99
C ILE A 244 10.95 -40.59 4.42
N ASP A 245 10.46 -39.90 5.44
CA ASP A 245 10.63 -40.30 6.84
C ASP A 245 9.92 -41.63 7.15
N ARG A 246 8.74 -41.86 6.54
CA ARG A 246 8.07 -43.17 6.63
C ARG A 246 8.88 -44.26 5.93
N GLN A 247 9.43 -43.99 4.75
CA GLN A 247 10.26 -44.93 4.01
C GLN A 247 11.58 -45.25 4.75
N SER A 248 12.23 -44.26 5.35
CA SER A 248 13.48 -44.46 6.11
C SER A 248 13.24 -45.29 7.37
N ARG A 249 12.12 -45.08 8.07
CA ARG A 249 11.71 -45.95 9.20
C ARG A 249 11.42 -47.39 8.75
N GLN A 250 10.79 -47.56 7.59
CA GLN A 250 10.57 -48.89 7.01
C GLN A 250 11.89 -49.57 6.67
N LEU A 251 12.84 -48.86 6.06
CA LEU A 251 14.18 -49.37 5.76
C LEU A 251 14.94 -49.73 7.04
N ALA A 252 14.94 -48.87 8.06
CA ALA A 252 15.58 -49.17 9.34
C ALA A 252 14.99 -50.43 10.01
N SER A 253 13.67 -50.62 9.93
CA SER A 253 13.02 -51.85 10.44
C SER A 253 13.44 -53.09 9.65
N PHE A 254 13.69 -52.94 8.35
CA PHE A 254 14.17 -54.01 7.47
C PHE A 254 15.62 -54.38 7.77
N THR A 255 16.52 -53.39 7.87
CA THR A 255 17.92 -53.61 8.27
C THR A 255 18.00 -54.29 9.63
N GLY A 256 17.17 -53.86 10.60
CA GLY A 256 17.08 -54.51 11.91
C GLY A 256 16.62 -55.97 11.85
N ALA A 257 15.64 -56.29 10.99
CA ALA A 257 15.20 -57.67 10.78
C ALA A 257 16.29 -58.54 10.14
N LEU A 258 17.04 -58.00 9.17
CA LEU A 258 18.18 -58.71 8.56
C LEU A 258 19.29 -58.99 9.59
N GLY A 259 19.63 -58.02 10.45
CA GLY A 259 20.60 -58.22 11.53
C GLY A 259 20.17 -59.30 12.54
N ALA A 260 18.86 -59.43 12.80
CA ALA A 260 18.32 -60.49 13.63
C ALA A 260 18.47 -61.89 12.98
N VAL A 261 18.34 -61.99 11.66
CA VAL A 261 18.57 -63.23 10.91
C VAL A 261 20.05 -63.61 10.94
N ASP A 262 20.95 -62.65 10.75
CA ASP A 262 22.41 -62.89 10.77
C ASP A 262 22.88 -63.39 12.15
N THR A 263 22.37 -62.78 13.23
CA THR A 263 22.65 -63.25 14.61
C THR A 263 22.10 -64.65 14.88
N GLN A 264 20.92 -65.00 14.35
CA GLN A 264 20.42 -66.37 14.42
C GLN A 264 21.29 -67.35 13.63
N LEU A 265 21.75 -66.99 12.44
CA LEU A 265 22.66 -67.81 11.63
C LEU A 265 24.00 -68.06 12.34
N ALA A 266 24.58 -67.02 12.94
CA ALA A 266 25.82 -67.10 13.70
C ALA A 266 25.71 -67.99 14.94
N SER A 267 24.51 -68.12 15.52
CA SER A 267 24.26 -68.99 16.68
C SER A 267 24.13 -70.48 16.34
N VAL A 268 24.09 -70.86 15.05
CA VAL A 268 24.04 -72.27 14.65
C VAL A 268 25.43 -72.90 14.90
N PRO A 269 25.56 -73.83 15.86
CA PRO A 269 26.87 -74.38 16.21
C PRO A 269 27.45 -75.15 15.01
N THR A 270 28.60 -74.68 14.52
CA THR A 270 29.39 -75.32 13.48
C THR A 270 30.13 -76.52 14.07
N THR A 271 29.40 -77.55 14.48
CA THR A 271 29.98 -78.80 14.99
C THR A 271 30.56 -79.60 13.82
N THR A 272 31.71 -79.17 13.31
CA THR A 272 32.55 -79.89 12.34
C THR A 272 33.95 -80.06 12.93
N THR A 273 34.02 -80.65 14.11
CA THR A 273 35.28 -81.18 14.64
C THR A 273 35.30 -82.69 14.44
N ASN A 274 36.10 -83.10 13.46
CA ASN A 274 36.57 -84.45 13.13
C ASN A 274 35.53 -85.51 12.73
N PRO A 275 35.53 -85.95 11.45
CA PRO A 275 34.89 -87.21 11.09
C PRO A 275 35.75 -88.36 11.61
N GLU A 276 35.46 -88.83 12.81
CA GLU A 276 35.84 -90.20 13.19
C GLU A 276 34.93 -91.17 12.43
N PRO A 277 35.47 -92.21 11.76
CA PRO A 277 34.66 -93.14 10.99
C PRO A 277 33.84 -94.04 11.92
N ALA A 278 32.68 -93.54 12.35
CA ALA A 278 31.69 -94.32 13.08
C ALA A 278 30.86 -95.14 12.10
N THR A 279 31.24 -96.40 11.94
CA THR A 279 30.32 -97.47 11.53
C THR A 279 29.24 -97.59 12.59
N ASN A 280 28.08 -96.97 12.38
CA ASN A 280 26.75 -97.48 12.78
C ASN A 280 25.65 -96.48 12.35
N GLY A 281 24.69 -96.98 11.57
CA GLY A 281 23.64 -96.20 10.93
C GLY A 281 22.62 -95.62 11.91
N GLY A 282 22.81 -94.35 12.26
CA GLY A 282 21.76 -93.48 12.79
C GLY A 282 21.35 -92.48 11.72
N GLU A 283 20.13 -92.59 11.22
CA GLU A 283 19.53 -91.61 10.31
C GLU A 283 19.42 -90.24 11.00
N VAL A 284 20.28 -89.31 10.62
CA VAL A 284 20.18 -87.91 11.05
C VAL A 284 19.02 -87.26 10.28
N SER A 285 17.94 -86.94 10.99
CA SER A 285 16.71 -86.40 10.39
C SER A 285 16.94 -84.97 9.88
N PRO A 286 16.75 -84.69 8.57
CA PRO A 286 17.08 -83.39 7.95
C PRO A 286 16.06 -82.26 8.22
N LEU A 287 15.08 -82.47 9.10
CA LEU A 287 13.98 -81.54 9.38
C LEU A 287 14.37 -80.09 9.74
N PRO A 288 15.42 -79.83 10.54
CA PRO A 288 15.72 -78.47 11.01
C PRO A 288 16.20 -77.53 9.89
N LEU A 289 16.98 -78.05 8.94
CA LEU A 289 17.51 -77.26 7.82
C LEU A 289 16.41 -76.90 6.82
N GLN A 290 15.42 -77.79 6.65
CA GLN A 290 14.31 -77.56 5.72
C GLN A 290 13.33 -76.50 6.24
N GLN A 291 13.11 -76.47 7.56
CA GLN A 291 12.33 -75.39 8.20
C GLN A 291 13.06 -74.05 8.10
N LEU A 292 14.37 -74.00 8.37
CA LEU A 292 15.15 -72.76 8.25
C LEU A 292 15.12 -72.21 6.80
N ALA A 293 15.26 -73.09 5.81
CA ALA A 293 15.20 -72.71 4.39
C ALA A 293 13.82 -72.17 3.99
N ALA A 294 12.74 -72.74 4.52
CA ALA A 294 11.38 -72.25 4.28
C ALA A 294 11.15 -70.85 4.88
N THR A 295 11.60 -70.61 6.12
CA THR A 295 11.49 -69.30 6.76
C THR A 295 12.31 -68.23 6.02
N LEU A 296 13.50 -68.58 5.54
CA LEU A 296 14.34 -67.69 4.76
C LEU A 296 13.70 -67.34 3.40
N ALA A 297 13.13 -68.34 2.72
CA ALA A 297 12.44 -68.14 1.45
C ALA A 297 11.22 -67.22 1.60
N ASP A 298 10.40 -67.41 2.64
CA ASP A 298 9.23 -66.55 2.91
C ASP A 298 9.64 -65.11 3.25
N ASN A 299 10.71 -64.92 4.03
CA ASN A 299 11.25 -63.61 4.34
C ASN A 299 11.78 -62.89 3.08
N VAL A 300 12.49 -63.59 2.20
CA VAL A 300 12.98 -63.02 0.92
C VAL A 300 11.82 -62.66 0.00
N LEU A 301 10.78 -63.50 -0.08
CA LEU A 301 9.59 -63.23 -0.91
C LEU A 301 8.78 -62.04 -0.37
N ALA A 302 8.64 -61.92 0.95
CA ALA A 302 8.04 -60.76 1.59
C ALA A 302 8.84 -59.47 1.33
N SER A 303 10.18 -59.57 1.36
CA SER A 303 11.09 -58.47 1.05
C SER A 303 10.94 -58.00 -0.40
N ARG A 304 10.86 -58.94 -1.36
CA ARG A 304 10.67 -58.64 -2.78
C ARG A 304 9.34 -57.93 -3.06
N ARG A 305 8.25 -58.35 -2.40
CA ARG A 305 6.94 -57.68 -2.52
C ARG A 305 6.99 -56.25 -1.98
N ARG A 306 7.64 -56.04 -0.83
CA ARG A 306 7.84 -54.69 -0.25
C ARG A 306 8.71 -53.79 -1.13
N LEU A 307 9.75 -54.34 -1.76
CA LEU A 307 10.56 -53.59 -2.72
C LEU A 307 9.73 -53.16 -3.94
N SER A 308 8.89 -54.04 -4.48
CA SER A 308 8.04 -53.72 -5.64
C SER A 308 6.99 -52.63 -5.37
N THR A 309 6.51 -52.52 -4.12
CA THR A 309 5.63 -51.41 -3.71
C THR A 309 6.37 -50.08 -3.60
N LEU A 310 7.65 -50.09 -3.21
CA LEU A 310 8.49 -48.88 -3.22
C LEU A 310 8.80 -48.44 -4.66
N THR A 311 8.98 -49.38 -5.60
CA THR A 311 9.20 -49.04 -7.02
C THR A 311 7.99 -48.37 -7.68
N HIS A 312 6.76 -48.64 -7.22
CA HIS A 312 5.57 -47.94 -7.71
C HIS A 312 5.44 -46.50 -7.19
N SER A 313 6.10 -46.16 -6.08
CA SER A 313 6.17 -44.79 -5.53
C SER A 313 7.17 -43.89 -6.27
N ASN A 314 8.02 -44.43 -7.15
CA ASN A 314 8.87 -43.62 -8.05
C ASN A 314 8.07 -42.73 -9.02
N GLY A 315 6.77 -43.00 -9.23
CA GLY A 315 5.88 -42.09 -9.95
C GLY A 315 5.76 -40.71 -9.27
N ASP A 316 5.89 -40.64 -7.95
CA ASP A 316 5.83 -39.39 -7.18
C ASP A 316 7.13 -38.57 -7.34
N LEU A 317 8.26 -39.25 -7.55
CA LEU A 317 9.56 -38.61 -7.82
C LEU A 317 9.58 -37.92 -9.19
N ALA A 318 8.92 -38.53 -10.19
CA ALA A 318 8.76 -37.94 -11.51
C ALA A 318 7.90 -36.67 -11.48
N ASN A 319 6.83 -36.66 -10.68
CA ASN A 319 5.98 -35.50 -10.48
C ASN A 319 6.72 -34.37 -9.74
N LEU A 320 7.50 -34.69 -8.70
CA LEU A 320 8.36 -33.71 -8.01
C LEU A 320 9.36 -33.06 -8.98
N LYS A 321 10.00 -33.87 -9.82
CA LYS A 321 10.96 -33.38 -10.83
C LYS A 321 10.31 -32.40 -11.79
N ALA A 322 9.08 -32.68 -12.24
CA ALA A 322 8.32 -31.79 -13.09
C ALA A 322 8.00 -30.46 -12.37
N ASN A 323 7.56 -30.51 -11.11
CA ASN A 323 7.23 -29.32 -10.32
C ASN A 323 8.47 -28.45 -10.04
N VAL A 324 9.63 -29.05 -9.71
CA VAL A 324 10.90 -28.34 -9.52
C VAL A 324 11.41 -27.72 -10.82
N GLN A 325 11.26 -28.41 -11.95
CA GLN A 325 11.61 -27.88 -13.28
C GLN A 325 10.73 -26.70 -13.68
N GLN A 326 9.44 -26.75 -13.38
CA GLN A 326 8.52 -25.64 -13.63
C GLN A 326 8.85 -24.43 -12.76
N LEU A 327 9.14 -24.63 -11.48
CA LEU A 327 9.56 -23.56 -10.57
C LEU A 327 10.89 -22.91 -10.99
N ALA A 328 11.82 -23.71 -11.52
CA ALA A 328 13.10 -23.23 -12.06
C ALA A 328 12.94 -22.43 -13.36
N ALA A 329 11.91 -22.74 -14.17
CA ALA A 329 11.59 -21.99 -15.39
C ALA A 329 10.95 -20.63 -15.08
N ASP A 330 10.17 -20.56 -14.00
CA ASP A 330 9.43 -19.34 -13.60
C ASP A 330 10.30 -18.37 -12.77
N SER A 331 11.37 -18.84 -12.12
CA SER A 331 12.30 -18.02 -11.34
C SER A 331 13.50 -17.57 -12.16
N THR A 332 13.46 -16.34 -12.68
CA THR A 332 14.63 -15.71 -13.35
C THR A 332 15.78 -15.38 -12.38
N ALA A 333 15.60 -15.55 -11.07
CA ALA A 333 16.56 -15.15 -10.03
C ALA A 333 17.30 -16.34 -9.37
N ALA A 334 16.84 -17.57 -9.51
CA ALA A 334 17.47 -18.75 -8.88
C ALA A 334 18.50 -19.42 -9.80
N GLY A 335 19.68 -18.82 -9.95
CA GLY A 335 20.80 -19.40 -10.71
C GLY A 335 21.33 -20.72 -10.13
N GLN A 336 21.80 -21.60 -11.04
CA GLN A 336 22.55 -22.89 -10.89
C GLN A 336 22.01 -23.98 -9.92
N LEU A 337 21.31 -23.60 -8.86
CA LEU A 337 20.92 -24.44 -7.75
C LEU A 337 19.79 -25.44 -8.07
N PRO A 338 18.77 -25.09 -8.87
CA PRO A 338 17.75 -26.05 -9.30
C PRO A 338 18.35 -27.21 -10.10
N GLN A 339 19.46 -26.98 -10.83
CA GLN A 339 20.08 -28.03 -11.64
C GLN A 339 20.88 -29.04 -10.84
N THR A 340 21.50 -28.63 -9.73
CA THR A 340 22.13 -29.58 -8.80
C THR A 340 21.11 -30.57 -8.23
N ILE A 341 19.93 -30.08 -7.83
CA ILE A 341 18.85 -30.94 -7.31
C ILE A 341 18.34 -31.89 -8.40
N ILE A 342 18.15 -31.40 -9.62
CA ILE A 342 17.73 -32.23 -10.76
C ILE A 342 18.78 -33.31 -11.08
N ASN A 343 20.08 -32.97 -11.03
CA ASN A 343 21.16 -33.92 -11.28
C ASN A 343 21.27 -35.00 -10.20
N ASP A 344 21.10 -34.64 -8.92
CA ASP A 344 21.08 -35.59 -7.81
C ASP A 344 19.90 -36.57 -7.91
N LEU A 345 18.73 -36.08 -8.34
CA LEU A 345 17.55 -36.93 -8.59
C LEU A 345 17.77 -37.90 -9.77
N ASN A 346 18.42 -37.45 -10.86
CA ASN A 346 18.76 -38.30 -12.00
C ASN A 346 19.77 -39.40 -11.63
N GLN A 347 20.76 -39.07 -10.80
CA GLN A 347 21.75 -40.04 -10.34
C GLN A 347 21.10 -41.12 -9.47
N LEU A 348 20.18 -40.73 -8.59
CA LEU A 348 19.42 -41.66 -7.74
C LEU A 348 18.59 -42.67 -8.56
N GLU A 349 17.89 -42.18 -9.59
CA GLU A 349 17.12 -43.04 -10.50
C GLU A 349 18.03 -44.07 -11.18
N THR A 350 19.23 -43.63 -11.59
CA THR A 350 20.24 -44.48 -12.22
C THR A 350 20.78 -45.55 -11.26
N ASP A 351 21.10 -45.16 -10.01
CA ASP A 351 21.64 -46.07 -9.00
C ASP A 351 20.60 -47.15 -8.61
N LEU A 352 19.33 -46.77 -8.46
CA LEU A 352 18.23 -47.71 -8.18
C LEU A 352 17.99 -48.68 -9.34
N GLN A 353 18.07 -48.21 -10.58
CA GLN A 353 17.91 -49.04 -11.77
C GLN A 353 19.04 -50.06 -11.88
N GLN A 354 20.29 -49.65 -11.64
CA GLN A 354 21.45 -50.56 -11.63
C GLN A 354 21.33 -51.63 -10.54
N LEU A 355 20.85 -51.25 -9.35
CA LEU A 355 20.64 -52.19 -8.25
C LEU A 355 19.55 -53.21 -8.59
N TYR A 356 18.45 -52.77 -9.23
CA TYR A 356 17.40 -53.66 -9.74
C TYR A 356 17.91 -54.64 -10.79
N ASP A 357 18.67 -54.16 -11.78
CA ASP A 357 19.21 -54.99 -12.86
C ASP A 357 20.21 -56.02 -12.34
N ASN A 358 21.05 -55.64 -11.36
CA ASN A 358 21.99 -56.53 -10.69
C ASN A 358 21.28 -57.64 -9.88
N LEU A 359 20.15 -57.33 -9.26
CA LEU A 359 19.31 -58.31 -8.56
C LEU A 359 18.52 -59.20 -9.52
N GLY A 360 18.08 -58.67 -10.67
CA GLY A 360 17.29 -59.40 -11.67
C GLY A 360 18.10 -60.40 -12.50
N ALA A 361 19.36 -60.08 -12.83
CA ALA A 361 20.18 -60.88 -13.74
C ALA A 361 20.78 -62.16 -13.12
N ARG A 362 20.71 -62.36 -11.79
CA ARG A 362 21.45 -63.42 -11.08
C ARG A 362 20.53 -64.37 -10.31
N SER A 363 19.70 -65.13 -11.04
CA SER A 363 18.89 -66.23 -10.47
C SER A 363 19.54 -67.59 -10.77
N GLY A 364 20.21 -68.16 -9.76
CA GLY A 364 20.87 -69.47 -9.82
C GLY A 364 21.59 -69.80 -8.50
N THR A 365 22.02 -71.04 -8.29
CA THR A 365 22.56 -71.60 -7.04
C THR A 365 23.77 -70.84 -6.41
N GLU A 366 24.43 -69.93 -7.14
CA GLU A 366 25.41 -68.98 -6.58
C GLU A 366 24.77 -67.88 -5.71
N SER A 367 23.44 -67.77 -5.71
CA SER A 367 22.68 -66.72 -5.04
C SER A 367 22.86 -66.72 -3.52
N ASN A 368 22.97 -67.87 -2.83
CA ASN A 368 23.00 -67.88 -1.37
C ASN A 368 24.31 -67.34 -0.75
N GLN A 369 25.48 -67.60 -1.37
CA GLN A 369 26.76 -67.07 -0.89
C GLN A 369 26.98 -65.61 -1.33
N LEU A 370 26.43 -65.21 -2.48
CA LEU A 370 26.46 -63.81 -2.89
C LEU A 370 25.43 -62.96 -2.14
N ILE A 371 24.25 -63.46 -1.79
CA ILE A 371 23.28 -62.73 -0.96
C ILE A 371 23.92 -62.37 0.38
N ALA A 372 24.67 -63.27 1.01
CA ALA A 372 25.34 -63.00 2.28
C ALA A 372 26.41 -61.87 2.18
N ASN A 373 27.06 -61.72 1.02
CA ASN A 373 28.15 -60.75 0.84
C ASN A 373 27.73 -59.44 0.14
N VAL A 374 26.75 -59.51 -0.77
CA VAL A 374 26.31 -58.39 -1.60
C VAL A 374 25.13 -57.66 -0.96
N LEU A 375 24.25 -58.36 -0.25
CA LEU A 375 23.10 -57.72 0.39
C LEU A 375 23.52 -56.69 1.45
N PRO A 376 24.51 -56.93 2.33
CA PRO A 376 24.96 -55.90 3.27
C PRO A 376 25.57 -54.69 2.58
N ALA A 377 26.33 -54.90 1.50
CA ALA A 377 26.93 -53.81 0.72
C ALA A 377 25.87 -52.98 0.00
N ALA A 378 24.88 -53.62 -0.62
CA ALA A 378 23.76 -52.96 -1.29
C ALA A 378 22.84 -52.23 -0.29
N VAL A 379 22.64 -52.78 0.92
CA VAL A 379 21.91 -52.10 2.00
C VAL A 379 22.69 -50.89 2.50
N ALA A 380 24.01 -51.00 2.70
CA ALA A 380 24.85 -49.88 3.12
C ALA A 380 24.90 -48.76 2.06
N GLU A 381 24.93 -49.11 0.78
CA GLU A 381 24.87 -48.17 -0.33
C GLU A 381 23.51 -47.47 -0.41
N LEU A 382 22.41 -48.22 -0.26
CA LEU A 382 21.07 -47.66 -0.17
C LEU A 382 20.91 -46.73 1.04
N GLU A 383 21.42 -47.10 2.21
CA GLU A 383 21.44 -46.26 3.41
C GLU A 383 22.23 -44.95 3.17
N GLN A 384 23.41 -45.03 2.55
CA GLN A 384 24.19 -43.84 2.20
C GLN A 384 23.46 -42.94 1.21
N THR A 385 22.75 -43.52 0.24
CA THR A 385 22.00 -42.79 -0.77
C THR A 385 20.78 -42.09 -0.16
N VAL A 386 20.03 -42.77 0.73
CA VAL A 386 18.94 -42.16 1.50
C VAL A 386 19.46 -41.04 2.42
N GLN A 387 20.61 -41.22 3.07
CA GLN A 387 21.23 -40.16 3.88
C GLN A 387 21.74 -38.96 3.06
N ARG A 388 22.16 -39.18 1.80
CA ARG A 388 22.50 -38.10 0.87
C ARG A 388 21.25 -37.31 0.49
N GLN A 389 20.15 -38.00 0.19
CA GLN A 389 18.87 -37.37 -0.14
C GLN A 389 18.28 -36.57 1.04
N HIS A 390 18.34 -37.10 2.26
CA HIS A 390 17.87 -36.37 3.44
C HIS A 390 18.66 -35.07 3.67
N ARG A 391 19.95 -35.06 3.35
CA ARG A 391 20.79 -33.85 3.39
C ARG A 391 20.46 -32.86 2.28
N SER A 392 20.25 -33.31 1.04
CA SER A 392 19.93 -32.40 -0.07
C SER A 392 18.57 -31.74 0.11
N ILE A 393 17.57 -32.47 0.62
CA ILE A 393 16.25 -31.90 0.93
C ILE A 393 16.33 -30.91 2.09
N GLY A 394 17.09 -31.23 3.15
CA GLY A 394 17.35 -30.30 4.24
C GLY A 394 18.01 -28.98 3.76
N GLN A 395 18.97 -29.07 2.83
CA GLN A 395 19.60 -27.90 2.22
C GLN A 395 18.65 -27.10 1.33
N ALA A 396 17.82 -27.77 0.52
CA ALA A 396 16.80 -27.11 -0.29
C ALA A 396 15.82 -26.31 0.59
N ARG A 397 15.40 -26.87 1.72
CA ARG A 397 14.53 -26.19 2.69
C ARG A 397 15.17 -24.94 3.28
N THR A 398 16.40 -25.04 3.79
CA THR A 398 17.09 -23.87 4.36
C THR A 398 17.24 -22.75 3.33
N LEU A 399 17.42 -23.09 2.05
CA LEU A 399 17.56 -22.10 0.99
C LEU A 399 16.23 -21.48 0.57
N ILE A 400 15.13 -22.26 0.61
CA ILE A 400 13.79 -21.71 0.41
C ILE A 400 13.44 -20.76 1.56
N ASP A 401 13.71 -21.17 2.81
CA ASP A 401 13.49 -20.32 4.00
C ASP A 401 14.35 -19.04 3.93
N ASP A 402 15.63 -19.15 3.58
CA ASP A 402 16.53 -18.00 3.40
C ASP A 402 16.10 -17.09 2.24
N ALA A 403 15.61 -17.66 1.13
CA ALA A 403 15.09 -16.89 0.00
C ALA A 403 13.79 -16.15 0.36
N LEU A 404 12.91 -16.77 1.15
CA LEU A 404 11.68 -16.13 1.64
C LEU A 404 11.99 -15.00 2.63
N VAL A 405 12.98 -15.18 3.51
CA VAL A 405 13.45 -14.13 4.42
C VAL A 405 14.12 -13.00 3.63
N ALA A 406 14.98 -13.31 2.66
CA ALA A 406 15.64 -12.32 1.82
C ALA A 406 14.65 -11.51 0.96
N GLU A 407 13.57 -12.13 0.48
CA GLU A 407 12.51 -11.44 -0.27
C GLU A 407 11.64 -10.55 0.65
N ALA A 408 11.39 -10.99 1.89
CA ALA A 408 10.72 -10.18 2.91
C ALA A 408 11.55 -8.94 3.32
N ASP A 409 12.88 -9.10 3.46
CA ASP A 409 13.80 -8.01 3.79
C ASP A 409 13.98 -7.04 2.59
N ARG A 410 14.07 -7.55 1.36
CA ARG A 410 14.10 -6.71 0.14
C ARG A 410 12.83 -5.90 -0.06
N SER A 411 11.68 -6.42 0.36
CA SER A 411 10.41 -5.69 0.35
C SER A 411 10.39 -4.50 1.32
N GLN A 412 11.27 -4.50 2.33
CA GLN A 412 11.45 -3.35 3.24
C GLN A 412 12.53 -2.37 2.75
N ASP A 413 13.61 -2.84 2.14
CA ASP A 413 14.73 -1.98 1.71
C ASP A 413 14.53 -1.25 0.37
N ASN A 414 13.66 -1.74 -0.52
CA ASN A 414 13.42 -1.09 -1.83
C ASN A 414 12.61 0.22 -1.79
N GLN A 415 12.44 0.86 -0.62
CA GLN A 415 11.99 2.27 -0.53
C GLN A 415 13.14 3.29 -0.60
N THR A 416 14.41 2.87 -0.60
CA THR A 416 15.54 3.81 -0.68
C THR A 416 16.69 3.26 -1.51
N GLU A 417 16.74 3.62 -2.80
CA GLU A 417 17.94 3.86 -3.63
C GLU A 417 17.79 3.40 -5.08
N ALA A 418 18.21 4.28 -5.99
CA ALA A 418 18.18 4.11 -7.44
C ALA A 418 19.42 3.32 -7.93
N PRO A 419 19.32 2.46 -8.97
CA PRO A 419 20.48 1.71 -9.43
C PRO A 419 21.08 2.25 -10.74
N ASP A 420 22.42 2.28 -10.73
CA ASP A 420 23.33 2.61 -11.83
C ASP A 420 23.92 1.32 -12.46
N THR A 421 23.94 1.29 -13.79
CA THR A 421 24.81 0.57 -14.76
C THR A 421 25.31 -0.89 -14.56
N ALA A 422 24.79 -1.75 -15.46
CA ALA A 422 25.48 -2.49 -16.54
C ALA A 422 26.50 -3.63 -16.25
N GLN A 423 26.19 -4.85 -16.72
CA GLN A 423 27.13 -5.69 -17.51
C GLN A 423 26.45 -6.81 -18.32
N SER A 424 27.11 -7.20 -19.40
CA SER A 424 26.73 -7.90 -20.65
C SER A 424 26.67 -9.44 -20.62
N SER A 425 25.83 -10.05 -21.48
CA SER A 425 26.07 -11.32 -22.21
C SER A 425 25.01 -11.60 -23.33
N PRO A 426 25.27 -12.50 -24.33
CA PRO A 426 24.84 -12.40 -25.74
C PRO A 426 23.56 -13.19 -26.14
N PRO A 427 23.07 -13.07 -27.40
CA PRO A 427 21.66 -13.27 -27.78
C PRO A 427 21.36 -14.66 -28.36
N ASN A 428 20.11 -15.10 -28.25
CA ASN A 428 19.56 -16.23 -29.02
C ASN A 428 18.39 -15.72 -29.88
N GLU A 429 18.52 -15.91 -31.19
CA GLU A 429 17.57 -15.54 -32.24
C GLU A 429 16.41 -16.54 -32.29
N THR A 430 15.18 -16.04 -32.47
CA THR A 430 14.20 -16.69 -33.35
C THR A 430 13.07 -15.76 -33.79
N ASP A 431 13.07 -15.50 -35.10
CA ASP A 431 11.96 -15.36 -36.05
C ASP A 431 10.53 -15.55 -35.48
N GLY A 432 9.53 -14.72 -35.76
CA GLY A 432 9.22 -14.09 -37.03
C GLY A 432 8.14 -14.88 -37.77
N ARG A 433 6.85 -14.54 -37.59
CA ARG A 433 5.81 -14.68 -38.63
C ARG A 433 4.49 -14.03 -38.23
N ALA A 434 4.21 -12.91 -38.88
CA ALA A 434 2.87 -12.37 -39.07
C ALA A 434 2.15 -13.18 -40.16
N ALA A 435 0.87 -13.49 -39.92
CA ALA A 435 -0.08 -13.82 -40.97
C ALA A 435 -1.38 -13.07 -40.67
N ALA A 436 -1.69 -12.14 -41.56
CA ALA A 436 -2.96 -11.46 -41.66
C ALA A 436 -4.01 -12.43 -42.22
N ASP A 437 -5.21 -12.39 -41.67
CA ASP A 437 -6.43 -12.60 -42.44
C ASP A 437 -7.57 -11.87 -41.75
N GLY A 438 -8.27 -11.04 -42.52
CA GLY A 438 -9.40 -10.26 -42.05
C GLY A 438 -10.70 -10.96 -42.43
N ASP A 439 -11.71 -10.87 -41.55
CA ASP A 439 -13.10 -10.89 -41.99
C ASP A 439 -14.06 -10.22 -40.99
N ALA A 440 -14.91 -9.38 -41.57
CA ALA A 440 -16.23 -8.91 -41.14
C ALA A 440 -16.57 -8.82 -39.63
N ALA A 441 -16.58 -7.62 -39.03
CA ALA A 441 -17.70 -6.67 -39.08
C ALA A 441 -19.06 -7.32 -38.77
N ASN A 442 -19.36 -7.53 -37.48
CA ASN A 442 -20.68 -7.36 -36.84
C ASN A 442 -20.68 -7.90 -35.39
N GLY A 443 -19.92 -7.27 -34.48
CA GLY A 443 -20.01 -7.48 -33.02
C GLY A 443 -19.15 -6.55 -32.14
N ASP A 444 -18.54 -5.51 -32.72
CA ASP A 444 -17.11 -5.23 -32.46
C ASP A 444 -16.76 -4.19 -31.37
N SER A 445 -17.59 -3.89 -30.34
CA SER A 445 -17.09 -2.94 -29.30
C SER A 445 -16.21 -3.60 -28.25
N GLU A 446 -16.51 -4.84 -27.87
CA GLU A 446 -15.62 -5.61 -26.97
C GLU A 446 -14.46 -6.24 -27.75
N ASP A 447 -14.74 -6.75 -28.95
CA ASP A 447 -13.72 -7.24 -29.87
C ASP A 447 -12.76 -6.15 -30.36
N PHE A 448 -13.20 -4.89 -30.51
CA PHE A 448 -12.27 -3.80 -30.83
C PHE A 448 -11.31 -3.52 -29.69
N LEU A 449 -11.77 -3.55 -28.42
CA LEU A 449 -10.86 -3.38 -27.29
C LEU A 449 -9.90 -4.56 -27.17
N GLU A 450 -10.37 -5.80 -27.34
CA GLU A 450 -9.48 -6.98 -27.36
C GLU A 450 -8.52 -6.96 -28.55
N THR A 451 -8.97 -6.68 -29.77
CA THR A 451 -8.11 -6.59 -30.97
C THR A 451 -7.13 -5.42 -30.88
N LEU A 452 -7.53 -4.31 -30.25
CA LEU A 452 -6.67 -3.16 -30.00
C LEU A 452 -5.66 -3.47 -28.88
N LEU A 453 -6.07 -4.16 -27.81
CA LEU A 453 -5.18 -4.66 -26.77
C LEU A 453 -4.19 -5.71 -27.31
N ASP A 454 -4.64 -6.61 -28.18
CA ASP A 454 -3.86 -7.68 -28.77
C ASP A 454 -2.92 -7.14 -29.87
N SER A 455 -3.36 -6.13 -30.63
CA SER A 455 -2.46 -5.34 -31.51
C SER A 455 -1.46 -4.49 -30.73
N ILE A 456 -1.79 -4.09 -29.50
CA ILE A 456 -0.88 -3.39 -28.58
C ILE A 456 0.07 -4.38 -27.89
N SER A 457 -0.21 -5.68 -27.83
CA SER A 457 0.66 -6.67 -27.18
C SER A 457 2.06 -6.74 -27.81
N GLY A 458 2.17 -6.47 -29.13
CA GLY A 458 3.44 -6.32 -29.84
C GLY A 458 4.13 -4.97 -29.65
N VAL A 459 3.44 -4.00 -29.06
CA VAL A 459 3.97 -2.67 -28.77
C VAL A 459 4.44 -2.64 -27.32
N ASN A 460 5.62 -2.04 -27.09
CA ASN A 460 6.12 -1.84 -25.74
C ASN A 460 5.19 -0.87 -24.98
N PHE A 461 4.13 -1.39 -24.36
CA PHE A 461 3.16 -0.62 -23.58
C PHE A 461 3.83 0.26 -22.51
N PRO A 462 4.86 -0.21 -21.77
CA PRO A 462 5.59 0.65 -20.83
C PRO A 462 6.24 1.86 -21.50
N LEU A 463 6.72 1.71 -22.73
CA LEU A 463 7.32 2.81 -23.50
C LEU A 463 6.26 3.83 -23.93
N ILE A 464 5.09 3.38 -24.41
CA ILE A 464 3.99 4.28 -24.75
C ILE A 464 3.55 5.07 -23.52
N LEU A 465 3.38 4.39 -22.38
CA LEU A 465 2.96 5.02 -21.13
C LEU A 465 4.01 6.04 -20.65
N ALA A 466 5.30 5.70 -20.71
CA ALA A 466 6.39 6.62 -20.38
C ALA A 466 6.42 7.85 -21.30
N VAL A 467 6.19 7.65 -22.61
CA VAL A 467 6.10 8.73 -23.61
C VAL A 467 4.92 9.64 -23.30
N MET A 468 3.73 9.09 -23.04
CA MET A 468 2.55 9.89 -22.72
C MET A 468 2.76 10.66 -21.41
N ALA A 469 3.23 10.01 -20.35
CA ALA A 469 3.52 10.66 -19.08
C ALA A 469 4.55 11.80 -19.24
N THR A 470 5.58 11.58 -20.03
CA THR A 470 6.61 12.60 -20.29
C THR A 470 6.06 13.75 -21.15
N GLY A 471 5.20 13.46 -22.13
CA GLY A 471 4.48 14.48 -22.90
C GLY A 471 3.53 15.32 -22.05
N ALA A 472 2.80 14.69 -21.13
CA ALA A 472 2.00 15.40 -20.13
C ALA A 472 2.88 16.31 -19.27
N LEU A 473 4.03 15.81 -18.79
CA LEU A 473 4.96 16.55 -17.95
C LEU A 473 5.54 17.77 -18.69
N GLY A 474 5.93 17.62 -19.96
CA GLY A 474 6.37 18.74 -20.78
C GLY A 474 5.31 19.83 -20.90
N SER A 475 4.06 19.44 -21.14
CA SER A 475 2.95 20.40 -21.18
C SER A 475 2.61 20.99 -19.82
N PHE A 476 2.74 20.23 -18.73
CA PHE A 476 2.52 20.68 -17.36
C PHE A 476 3.52 21.79 -17.00
N VAL A 477 4.81 21.58 -17.28
CA VAL A 477 5.84 22.61 -17.09
C VAL A 477 5.53 23.85 -17.93
N SER A 478 5.11 23.66 -19.19
CA SER A 478 4.70 24.78 -20.08
C SER A 478 3.56 25.61 -19.48
N VAL A 479 2.56 24.97 -18.86
CA VAL A 479 1.46 25.66 -18.17
C VAL A 479 1.95 26.46 -16.97
N ILE A 480 2.80 25.87 -16.12
CA ILE A 480 3.32 26.54 -14.92
C ILE A 480 4.10 27.81 -15.29
N VAL A 481 5.03 27.73 -16.25
CA VAL A 481 5.84 28.89 -16.64
C VAL A 481 4.98 30.00 -17.28
N ARG A 482 3.76 29.69 -17.73
CA ARG A 482 2.82 30.64 -18.34
C ARG A 482 1.62 30.99 -17.43
N ALA A 483 1.61 30.51 -16.19
CA ALA A 483 0.51 30.75 -15.26
C ALA A 483 0.16 32.24 -15.14
N ASN A 484 1.18 33.11 -15.02
CA ASN A 484 0.99 34.56 -14.91
C ASN A 484 0.34 35.17 -16.16
N GLU A 485 0.68 34.68 -17.37
CA GLU A 485 0.07 35.16 -18.61
C GLU A 485 -1.41 34.81 -18.66
N PHE A 486 -1.78 33.58 -18.30
CA PHE A 486 -3.18 33.14 -18.30
C PHE A 486 -4.00 33.92 -17.29
N VAL A 487 -3.47 34.10 -16.08
CA VAL A 487 -4.12 34.89 -15.03
C VAL A 487 -4.31 36.35 -15.44
N SER A 488 -3.36 36.93 -16.20
CA SER A 488 -3.48 38.32 -16.66
C SER A 488 -4.46 38.50 -17.82
N LYS A 489 -4.67 37.48 -18.65
CA LYS A 489 -5.52 37.56 -19.86
C LYS A 489 -6.98 37.18 -19.58
N GLU A 490 -7.23 36.27 -18.65
CA GLU A 490 -8.58 35.76 -18.35
C GLU A 490 -9.14 36.45 -17.09
N SER A 491 -9.56 37.71 -17.22
CA SER A 491 -10.22 38.43 -16.11
C SER A 491 -11.73 38.17 -16.02
N GLU A 492 -12.38 37.52 -17.00
CA GLU A 492 -13.85 37.47 -17.08
C GLU A 492 -14.48 36.06 -16.98
N ALA A 493 -13.81 34.99 -17.41
CA ALA A 493 -14.39 33.63 -17.40
C ALA A 493 -13.73 32.73 -16.34
N GLN A 494 -14.48 32.37 -15.29
CA GLN A 494 -13.93 31.64 -14.14
C GLN A 494 -13.55 30.19 -14.43
N LEU A 495 -14.24 29.53 -15.37
CA LEU A 495 -14.05 28.12 -15.70
C LEU A 495 -12.90 27.88 -16.68
N ASP A 496 -12.50 28.90 -17.44
CA ASP A 496 -11.49 28.75 -18.50
C ASP A 496 -10.12 28.38 -17.93
N LEU A 497 -9.64 29.05 -16.87
CA LEU A 497 -8.34 28.71 -16.27
C LEU A 497 -8.25 27.28 -15.72
N PHE A 498 -9.34 26.75 -15.14
CA PHE A 498 -9.37 25.38 -14.65
C PHE A 498 -9.24 24.39 -15.82
N LEU A 499 -10.03 24.59 -16.88
CA LEU A 499 -9.99 23.75 -18.07
C LEU A 499 -8.63 23.86 -18.79
N VAL A 500 -8.04 25.05 -18.81
CA VAL A 500 -6.69 25.29 -19.32
C VAL A 500 -5.65 24.48 -18.55
N GLY A 501 -5.71 24.48 -17.21
CA GLY A 501 -4.81 23.68 -16.37
C GLY A 501 -4.97 22.17 -16.57
N PHE A 502 -6.21 21.71 -16.78
CA PHE A 502 -6.53 20.29 -16.92
C PHE A 502 -6.26 19.73 -18.33
N PHE A 503 -6.77 20.39 -19.38
CA PHE A 503 -6.74 19.84 -20.75
C PHE A 503 -5.42 20.05 -21.47
N ARG A 504 -4.63 21.06 -21.10
CA ARG A 504 -3.34 21.28 -21.78
C ARG A 504 -2.39 20.09 -21.64
N PRO A 505 -2.16 19.53 -20.43
CA PRO A 505 -1.41 18.28 -20.29
C PRO A 505 -1.95 17.13 -21.15
N VAL A 506 -3.27 17.01 -21.31
CA VAL A 506 -3.90 16.01 -22.20
C VAL A 506 -3.51 16.23 -23.66
N VAL A 507 -3.51 17.48 -24.12
CA VAL A 507 -3.01 17.83 -25.47
C VAL A 507 -1.53 17.47 -25.61
N GLY A 508 -0.72 17.71 -24.56
CA GLY A 508 0.69 17.31 -24.51
C GLY A 508 0.89 15.80 -24.67
N MET A 509 0.06 14.97 -24.02
CA MET A 509 0.09 13.52 -24.19
C MET A 509 -0.21 13.11 -25.64
N ALA A 510 -1.27 13.67 -26.22
CA ALA A 510 -1.68 13.34 -27.59
C ALA A 510 -0.61 13.73 -28.61
N PHE A 511 0.02 14.90 -28.44
CA PHE A 511 1.13 15.34 -29.31
C PHE A 511 2.36 14.45 -29.18
N ALA A 512 2.75 14.07 -27.96
CA ALA A 512 3.86 13.15 -27.74
C ALA A 512 3.61 11.78 -28.38
N PHE A 513 2.42 11.22 -28.17
CA PHE A 513 2.00 9.95 -28.77
C PHE A 513 2.03 10.01 -30.30
N PHE A 514 1.42 11.06 -30.89
CA PHE A 514 1.44 11.28 -32.33
C PHE A 514 2.88 11.32 -32.88
N LEU A 515 3.78 12.05 -32.21
CA LEU A 515 5.13 12.21 -32.71
C LEU A 515 5.95 10.91 -32.65
N ILE A 516 5.77 10.10 -31.60
CA ILE A 516 6.37 8.76 -31.53
C ILE A 516 5.79 7.84 -32.61
N ALA A 517 4.47 7.89 -32.87
CA ALA A 517 3.87 7.13 -33.96
C ALA A 517 4.45 7.51 -35.33
N VAL A 518 4.68 8.81 -35.58
CA VAL A 518 5.36 9.28 -36.79
C VAL A 518 6.81 8.78 -36.84
N LEU A 519 7.54 8.76 -35.73
CA LEU A 519 8.91 8.23 -35.69
C LEU A 519 8.96 6.71 -35.98
N GLU A 520 8.06 5.93 -35.39
CA GLU A 520 7.96 4.47 -35.62
C GLU A 520 7.42 4.12 -37.01
N SER A 521 6.67 5.03 -37.65
CA SER A 521 6.15 4.79 -39.02
C SER A 521 7.25 4.68 -40.09
N GLY A 522 8.52 4.91 -39.73
CA GLY A 522 9.64 4.81 -40.66
C GLY A 522 9.78 6.01 -41.60
N VAL A 523 8.94 7.04 -41.48
CA VAL A 523 9.05 8.31 -42.24
C VAL A 523 10.45 8.93 -42.08
N PHE A 524 11.09 8.73 -40.93
CA PHE A 524 12.44 9.24 -40.63
C PHE A 524 13.53 8.16 -40.64
N SER A 525 13.27 6.97 -41.17
CA SER A 525 14.23 5.85 -41.23
C SER A 525 15.58 6.21 -41.88
N GLY A 526 15.58 7.18 -42.81
CA GLY A 526 16.80 7.70 -43.43
C GLY A 526 17.60 8.72 -42.60
N PHE A 527 16.99 9.35 -41.60
CA PHE A 527 17.62 10.41 -40.79
C PHE A 527 18.03 9.93 -39.39
N LEU A 528 17.25 9.01 -38.81
CA LEU A 528 17.48 8.44 -37.48
C LEU A 528 17.71 6.94 -37.62
N SER A 529 18.86 6.55 -38.17
CA SER A 529 19.28 5.15 -38.19
C SER A 529 19.75 4.74 -36.78
N LEU A 530 18.79 4.43 -35.91
CA LEU A 530 19.06 3.89 -34.58
C LEU A 530 19.32 2.39 -34.74
N GLN A 531 20.58 2.00 -34.51
CA GLN A 531 20.98 0.61 -34.57
C GLN A 531 20.17 -0.21 -33.53
N PRO A 532 19.56 -1.35 -33.90
CA PRO A 532 18.67 -2.13 -33.03
C PRO A 532 19.31 -2.57 -31.70
N SER A 533 20.64 -2.65 -31.65
CA SER A 533 21.40 -3.05 -30.45
C SER A 533 21.38 -2.03 -29.31
N GLN A 534 20.72 -0.87 -29.47
CA GLN A 534 20.70 0.20 -28.48
C GLN A 534 19.27 0.59 -28.05
N ASN A 535 18.42 -0.41 -27.75
CA ASN A 535 17.05 -0.20 -27.26
C ASN A 535 16.96 0.86 -26.14
N ASN A 536 17.91 0.86 -25.19
CA ASN A 536 17.91 1.86 -24.11
C ASN A 536 18.07 3.29 -24.63
N LYS A 537 18.91 3.53 -25.65
CA LYS A 537 19.09 4.87 -26.23
C LYS A 537 17.85 5.32 -27.01
N LYS A 538 17.15 4.38 -27.67
CA LYS A 538 15.88 4.64 -28.34
C LYS A 538 14.83 5.13 -27.34
N ILE A 539 14.75 4.50 -26.16
CA ILE A 539 13.84 4.91 -25.08
C ILE A 539 14.14 6.34 -24.61
N TYR A 540 15.40 6.66 -24.28
CA TYR A 540 15.76 8.02 -23.84
C TYR A 540 15.50 9.08 -24.91
N LEU A 541 15.74 8.76 -26.17
CA LEU A 541 15.42 9.65 -27.28
C LEU A 541 13.92 9.93 -27.34
N TYR A 542 13.09 8.89 -27.21
CA TYR A 542 11.63 9.03 -27.24
C TYR A 542 11.09 9.82 -26.06
N ILE A 543 11.60 9.59 -24.85
CA ILE A 543 11.27 10.37 -23.66
C ILE A 543 11.65 11.84 -23.88
N THR A 544 12.86 12.12 -24.37
CA THR A 544 13.32 13.50 -24.64
C THR A 544 12.43 14.20 -25.66
N ILE A 545 12.12 13.52 -26.76
CA ILE A 545 11.28 14.04 -27.82
C ILE A 545 9.84 14.26 -27.32
N ALA A 546 9.30 13.32 -26.56
CA ALA A 546 7.97 13.42 -25.95
C ALA A 546 7.85 14.64 -25.02
N PHE A 547 8.86 14.87 -24.17
CA PHE A 547 8.92 16.05 -23.32
C PHE A 547 8.87 17.35 -24.14
N VAL A 548 9.74 17.45 -25.16
CA VAL A 548 9.82 18.63 -26.03
C VAL A 548 8.51 18.83 -26.80
N ALA A 549 7.89 17.74 -27.29
CA ALA A 549 6.59 17.78 -27.95
C ALA A 549 5.49 18.29 -27.02
N GLY A 550 5.45 17.82 -25.77
CA GLY A 550 4.52 18.34 -24.75
C GLY A 550 4.75 19.81 -24.42
N PHE A 551 6.02 20.25 -24.40
CA PHE A 551 6.40 21.64 -24.18
C PHE A 551 6.19 22.55 -25.40
N SER A 552 5.93 21.96 -26.58
CA SER A 552 6.10 22.62 -27.89
C SER A 552 5.18 23.82 -28.13
N GLU A 553 4.02 23.93 -27.47
CA GLU A 553 3.16 25.13 -27.61
C GLU A 553 3.95 26.41 -27.33
N ARG A 554 4.82 26.37 -26.32
CA ARG A 554 5.70 27.49 -25.98
C ARG A 554 6.87 27.58 -26.95
N LEU A 555 7.55 26.46 -27.21
CA LEU A 555 8.72 26.44 -28.09
C LEU A 555 8.41 27.05 -29.46
N VAL A 556 7.26 26.67 -30.04
CA VAL A 556 6.80 27.18 -31.34
C VAL A 556 6.52 28.68 -31.28
N ARG A 557 5.82 29.17 -30.25
CA ARG A 557 5.55 30.61 -30.09
C ARG A 557 6.82 31.42 -29.85
N ASP A 558 7.73 30.92 -29.03
CA ASP A 558 8.99 31.60 -28.70
C ASP A 558 9.88 31.70 -29.96
N ILE A 559 9.97 30.63 -30.76
CA ILE A 559 10.69 30.61 -32.05
C ILE A 559 10.02 31.55 -33.06
N MET A 560 8.69 31.51 -33.20
CA MET A 560 7.97 32.40 -34.11
C MET A 560 8.14 33.87 -33.72
N GLY A 561 8.00 34.20 -32.44
CA GLY A 561 8.20 35.58 -31.95
C GLY A 561 9.64 36.08 -32.15
N HIS A 562 10.64 35.22 -31.96
CA HIS A 562 12.03 35.58 -32.28
C HIS A 562 12.21 35.79 -33.78
N THR A 563 11.63 34.93 -34.62
CA THR A 563 11.72 35.06 -36.09
C THR A 563 11.03 36.33 -36.58
N GLU A 564 9.83 36.65 -36.08
CA GLU A 564 9.11 37.88 -36.40
C GLU A 564 9.89 39.13 -35.97
N SER A 565 10.50 39.12 -34.78
CA SER A 565 11.31 40.25 -34.32
C SER A 565 12.56 40.45 -35.16
N LEU A 566 13.23 39.36 -35.58
CA LEU A 566 14.38 39.43 -36.49
C LEU A 566 13.98 39.94 -37.88
N VAL A 567 12.86 39.46 -38.42
CA VAL A 567 12.35 39.90 -39.74
C VAL A 567 11.90 41.36 -39.70
N ASN A 568 11.19 41.80 -38.66
CA ASN A 568 10.78 43.20 -38.53
C ASN A 568 11.96 44.14 -38.27
N SER A 569 13.04 43.68 -37.61
CA SER A 569 14.26 44.48 -37.40
C SER A 569 15.03 44.76 -38.69
N GLN A 570 14.80 43.98 -39.75
CA GLN A 570 15.45 44.14 -41.05
C GLN A 570 14.67 45.03 -42.04
N ARG A 571 13.50 45.56 -41.69
CA ARG A 571 12.85 46.60 -42.50
C ARG A 571 13.50 47.95 -42.23
N PRO A 572 14.30 48.52 -43.17
CA PRO A 572 14.78 49.89 -43.03
C PRO A 572 13.58 50.85 -43.01
N ARG A 573 13.60 51.79 -42.07
CA ARG A 573 12.57 52.82 -41.90
C ARG A 573 12.49 53.78 -43.09
#